data_AF-A0A6H9Y2T4-F1
#
_entry.id   AF-A0A6H9Y2T4-F1
#
_cell.length_a   1.000
_cell.length_b   1.000
_cell.length_c   1.000
_cell.angle_alpha   90.00
_cell.angle_beta   90.00
_cell.angle_gamma   90.00
#
_symmetry.space_group_name_H-M   'P 1'
#
loop_
_entity.id
_entity.type
_entity.pdbx_description
1 polymer ?
#
loop_
_entity_poly.entity_id
_entity_poly.type
_entity_poly.pdbx_seq_one_letter_code
_entity_poly.pdbx_strand_id
1 'polypeptide(L)' 'MSGVTPYRTIHDIARALPELTRRSEIEAALDELEFLFEVLPPEHQEYAESVIEALRRKLQDATQ' A
#
# COMPACT_ATOMS: atom_id res chain seq x y z
N MET A 1 -8.13 17.27 -12.49
CA MET A 1 -8.02 15.88 -12.01
C MET A 1 -6.54 15.61 -11.82
N SER A 2 -6.01 15.71 -10.59
CA SER A 2 -4.63 15.31 -10.33
C SER A 2 -4.56 13.83 -10.65
N GLY A 3 -3.90 13.48 -11.76
CA GLY A 3 -3.67 12.10 -12.15
C GLY A 3 -2.83 11.44 -11.08
N VAL A 4 -3.49 10.81 -10.10
CA VAL A 4 -2.85 9.88 -9.18
C VAL A 4 -2.18 8.86 -10.09
N THR A 5 -0.85 8.90 -10.12
CA THR A 5 -0.07 7.96 -10.90
C THR A 5 0.04 6.73 -10.01
N PRO A 6 -0.68 5.62 -10.29
CA PRO A 6 -0.78 4.50 -9.36
C PRO A 6 0.60 4.00 -8.91
N TYR A 7 1.55 3.94 -9.84
CA TYR A 7 2.95 3.59 -9.57
C TYR A 7 3.63 4.49 -8.57
N ARG A 8 3.42 5.81 -8.67
CA ARG A 8 4.03 6.77 -7.77
C ARG A 8 3.48 6.57 -6.36
N THR A 9 2.17 6.38 -6.23
CA THR A 9 1.53 6.15 -4.94
C THR A 9 2.00 4.84 -4.31
N ILE A 10 2.02 3.73 -5.06
CA ILE A 10 2.53 2.45 -4.55
C ILE A 10 4.00 2.58 -4.11
N HIS A 11 4.82 3.27 -4.90
CA HIS A 11 6.22 3.52 -4.56
C HIS A 11 6.36 4.39 -3.30
N ASP A 12 5.55 5.45 -3.17
CA ASP A 12 5.57 6.33 -2.00
C ASP A 12 5.15 5.57 -0.73
N ILE A 13 4.13 4.71 -0.82
CA ILE A 13 3.71 3.81 0.28
C ILE A 13 4.81 2.81 0.61
N ALA A 14 5.41 2.17 -0.38
CA ALA A 14 6.51 1.23 -0.18
C ALA A 14 7.73 1.90 0.51
N ARG A 15 8.01 3.15 0.17
CA ARG A 15 9.08 3.95 0.81
C ARG A 15 8.74 4.34 2.24
N ALA A 16 7.48 4.66 2.52
CA ALA A 16 7.01 4.98 3.87
C ALA A 16 6.89 3.73 4.75
N LEU A 17 6.86 2.54 4.15
CA LEU A 17 6.59 1.26 4.82
C LEU A 17 7.43 1.02 6.09
N PRO A 18 8.73 1.36 6.19
CA PRO A 18 9.50 1.23 7.44
C PRO A 18 9.01 2.15 8.57
N GLU A 19 8.48 3.33 8.23
CA GLU A 19 8.07 4.38 9.17
C GLU A 19 6.64 4.19 9.72
N LEU A 20 5.80 3.41 9.03
CA LEU A 20 4.41 3.13 9.45
C LEU A 20 4.36 2.28 10.72
N THR A 21 4.24 2.89 11.90
CA THR A 21 4.30 2.16 13.18
C THR A 21 2.94 1.99 13.83
N ARG A 22 1.97 2.86 13.50
CA ARG A 22 0.64 2.77 14.07
C ARG A 22 -0.25 1.90 13.21
N ARG A 23 -1.09 1.10 13.87
CA ARG A 23 -2.10 0.26 13.21
C ARG A 23 -2.95 1.03 12.21
N SER A 24 -3.46 2.20 12.61
CA SER A 24 -4.32 3.04 11.75
C SER A 24 -3.61 3.59 10.52
N GLU A 25 -2.31 3.84 10.60
CA GLU A 25 -1.50 4.29 9.44
C GLU A 25 -1.29 3.15 8.45
N ILE A 26 -1.08 1.92 8.95
CA ILE A 26 -0.93 0.73 8.13
C ILE A 26 -2.25 0.36 7.45
N GLU A 27 -3.38 0.43 8.17
CA GLU A 27 -4.72 0.19 7.63
C GLU A 27 -5.06 1.22 6.53
N ALA A 28 -4.80 2.51 6.75
CA ALA A 28 -5.03 3.53 5.74
C ALA A 28 -4.19 3.32 4.46
N ALA A 29 -2.93 2.88 4.60
CA ALA A 29 -2.07 2.56 3.47
C ALA A 29 -2.54 1.30 2.69
N LEU A 30 -3.12 0.32 3.41
CA LEU A 30 -3.73 -0.86 2.79
C LEU A 30 -4.96 -0.47 1.98
N ASP A 31 -5.88 0.33 2.54
CA ASP A 31 -7.09 0.79 1.86
C ASP A 31 -6.75 1.55 0.56
N GLU A 32 -5.71 2.40 0.60
CA GLU A 32 -5.25 3.13 -0.58
C GLU A 32 -4.67 2.18 -1.65
N LEU A 33 -3.92 1.15 -1.25
CA LEU A 33 -3.41 0.15 -2.19
C LEU A 33 -4.51 -0.72 -2.78
N GLU A 34 -5.52 -1.08 -2.00
CA GLU A 34 -6.68 -1.84 -2.50
C GLU A 34 -7.46 -1.03 -3.54
N PHE A 35 -7.67 0.27 -3.30
CA PHE A 35 -8.25 1.17 -4.30
C PHE A 35 -7.40 1.23 -5.59
N LEU A 36 -6.08 1.31 -5.46
CA LEU A 36 -5.19 1.30 -6.62
C LEU A 36 -5.20 -0.04 -7.35
N PHE A 37 -5.32 -1.15 -6.61
CA PHE A 37 -5.37 -2.49 -7.16
C PHE A 37 -6.57 -2.69 -8.09
N GLU A 38 -7.74 -2.15 -7.72
CA GLU A 38 -8.95 -2.21 -8.55
C GLU A 38 -8.81 -1.51 -9.91
N VAL A 39 -7.93 -0.51 -10.01
CA VAL A 39 -7.73 0.29 -11.23
C VAL A 39 -6.42 -0.01 -11.97
N LEU A 40 -5.53 -0.83 -11.39
CA LEU A 40 -4.27 -1.23 -12.02
C LEU A 40 -4.52 -2.29 -13.11
N PRO A 41 -3.84 -2.16 -14.28
CA PRO A 41 -3.81 -3.24 -15.26
C PRO A 41 -3.22 -4.53 -14.67
N PRO A 42 -3.70 -5.72 -15.08
CA PRO A 42 -3.26 -7.01 -14.52
C PRO A 42 -1.75 -7.20 -14.50
N GLU A 43 -1.04 -6.77 -15.54
CA GLU A 43 0.41 -6.85 -15.68
C GLU A 43 1.20 -6.04 -14.63
N HIS A 44 0.51 -5.17 -13.88
CA HIS A 44 1.08 -4.28 -12.89
C HIS A 44 0.58 -4.54 -11.46
N GLN A 45 -0.36 -5.47 -11.31
CA GLN A 45 -0.93 -5.85 -10.01
C GLN A 45 0.11 -6.54 -9.11
N GLU A 46 1.05 -7.30 -9.67
CA GLU A 46 2.13 -7.99 -8.93
C GLU A 46 2.94 -7.03 -8.03
N TYR A 47 3.16 -5.79 -8.49
CA TYR A 47 3.87 -4.77 -7.71
C TYR A 47 3.06 -4.33 -6.48
N ALA A 48 1.75 -4.14 -6.65
CA ALA A 48 0.85 -3.79 -5.55
C ALA A 48 0.68 -4.95 -4.56
N GLU A 49 0.55 -6.19 -5.04
CA GLU A 49 0.46 -7.39 -4.18
C GLU A 49 1.65 -7.49 -3.21
N SER A 50 2.86 -7.27 -3.74
CA SER A 50 4.08 -7.32 -2.92
C SER A 50 4.05 -6.33 -1.76
N VAL A 51 3.55 -5.11 -2.00
CA VAL A 51 3.44 -4.07 -0.97
C VAL A 51 2.30 -4.35 0.00
N ILE A 52 1.15 -4.82 -0.50
CA ILE A 52 0.00 -5.24 0.32
C ILE A 52 0.43 -6.33 1.32
N GLU A 53 1.13 -7.37 0.85
CA GLU A 53 1.61 -8.45 1.72
C GLU A 53 2.64 -7.96 2.75
N ALA A 54 3.49 -6.99 2.40
CA ALA A 54 4.39 -6.35 3.36
C ALA A 54 3.64 -5.57 4.45
N LEU A 55 2.61 -4.80 4.08
CA LEU A 55 1.78 -4.06 5.03
C LEU A 55 0.94 -4.99 5.90
N ARG A 56 0.38 -6.07 5.36
CA ARG A 56 -0.38 -7.08 6.13
C ARG A 56 0.48 -7.74 7.21
N ARG A 57 1.72 -8.12 6.86
CA ARG A 57 2.69 -8.61 7.85
C ARG A 57 2.95 -7.56 8.93
N LYS A 58 3.18 -6.31 8.53
CA LYS A 58 3.40 -5.22 9.48
C LYS A 58 2.20 -4.96 10.38
N LEU A 59 0.98 -5.10 9.86
CA LEU A 59 -0.27 -4.95 10.61
C LEU A 59 -0.43 -6.04 11.68
N GLN A 60 0.05 -7.25 11.41
CA GLN A 60 0.05 -8.35 12.39
C GLN A 60 1.02 -8.06 13.54
N ASP A 61 2.16 -7.42 13.26
CA ASP A 61 3.16 -7.05 14.26
C ASP A 61 2.82 -5.74 14.99
N ALA A 62 1.96 -4.89 14.41
CA ALA A 62 1.52 -3.64 15.01
C ALA A 62 0.57 -3.89 16.19
N THR A 63 1.06 -3.65 17.39
CA THR A 63 0.25 -3.59 18.62
C THR A 63 -0.45 -2.22 18.71
N GLN A 64 -1.65 -2.19 19.30
CA GLN A 64 -2.56 -1.03 19.35
C GLN A 64 -1.89 0.30 19.75
#